data_AF-A0A2A7NYS6-F1
#
_entry.id   AF-A0A2A7NYS6-F1
#
_cell.length_a   1.000
_cell.length_b   1.000
_cell.length_c   1.000
_cell.angle_alpha   90.00
_cell.angle_beta   90.00
_cell.angle_gamma   90.00
#
_symmetry.space_group_name_H-M   'P 1'
#
loop_
_entity.id
_entity.type
_entity.pdbx_description
1 polymer ?
#
loop_
_entity_poly.entity_id
_entity_poly.type
_entity_poly.pdbx_seq_one_letter_code
_entity_poly.pdbx_strand_id
1 'polypeptide(L)'
;MQASPEFQELRSRLRRFVFPMTAFFLIWYGLYVLLGAFAHDFMATEVIGNVNVGLIIGLGQFLTTFIITGLYVRFANRELDPRSAAIRDELEGPLK
;
A
#
# COMPACT_ATOMS: atom_id res chain seq x y z
N MET A 1 -6.89 -30.12 1.35
CA MET A 1 -6.47 -29.14 0.32
C MET A 1 -6.45 -27.66 0.80
N GLN A 2 -6.54 -27.34 2.10
CA GLN A 2 -6.41 -25.93 2.59
C GLN A 2 -5.57 -25.78 3.89
N ALA A 3 -4.73 -26.77 4.21
CA ALA A 3 -4.02 -26.83 5.49
C ALA A 3 -2.57 -27.29 5.35
N SER A 4 -1.87 -26.92 4.26
CA SER A 4 -0.42 -27.10 4.26
C SER A 4 0.22 -25.96 5.10
N PRO A 5 1.24 -26.25 5.92
CA PRO A 5 1.94 -25.28 6.76
C PRO A 5 2.42 -24.03 5.99
N GLU A 6 2.78 -24.20 4.71
CA GLU A 6 3.21 -23.11 3.81
C GLU A 6 2.13 -22.05 3.58
N PHE A 7 0.84 -22.43 3.49
CA PHE A 7 -0.26 -21.47 3.30
C PHE A 7 -0.55 -20.65 4.56
N GLN A 8 -0.32 -21.22 5.74
CA GLN A 8 -0.46 -20.51 7.02
C GLN A 8 0.66 -19.47 7.19
N GLU A 9 1.89 -19.82 6.81
CA GLU A 9 3.04 -18.91 6.87
C GLU A 9 2.86 -17.70 5.94
N LEU A 10 2.43 -17.98 4.70
CA LEU A 10 2.09 -16.97 3.69
C LEU A 10 1.00 -16.01 4.20
N ARG A 11 -0.07 -16.55 4.79
CA ARG A 11 -1.19 -15.77 5.34
C ARG A 11 -0.79 -14.95 6.56
N SER A 12 0.16 -15.43 7.37
CA SER A 12 0.73 -14.70 8.50
C SER A 12 1.54 -13.49 8.02
N ARG A 13 2.42 -13.69 7.02
CA ARG A 13 3.24 -12.62 6.44
C ARG A 13 2.37 -11.55 5.77
N LEU A 14 1.36 -11.98 5.01
CA LEU A 14 0.45 -11.07 4.33
C LEU A 14 -0.38 -10.24 5.32
N ARG A 15 -0.90 -10.85 6.41
CA ARG A 15 -1.57 -10.08 7.48
C ARG A 15 -0.63 -9.11 8.17
N ARG A 16 0.62 -9.52 8.44
CA ARG A 16 1.61 -8.65 9.10
C ARG A 16 1.99 -7.45 8.24
N PHE A 17 1.80 -7.53 6.92
CA PHE A 17 1.95 -6.42 6.00
C PHE A 17 0.67 -5.58 5.87
N VAL A 18 -0.48 -6.22 5.62
CA VAL A 18 -1.74 -5.53 5.34
C VAL A 18 -2.31 -4.82 6.57
N PHE A 19 -2.26 -5.42 7.76
CA PHE A 19 -2.85 -4.82 8.96
C PHE A 19 -2.24 -3.46 9.33
N PRO A 20 -0.90 -3.32 9.41
CA PRO A 20 -0.27 -2.02 9.66
C PRO A 20 -0.59 -1.00 8.58
N MET A 21 -0.60 -1.41 7.30
CA MET A 21 -0.91 -0.53 6.18
C MET A 21 -2.35 -0.01 6.23
N THR A 22 -3.31 -0.89 6.53
CA THR A 22 -4.71 -0.50 6.72
C THR A 22 -4.88 0.43 7.93
N ALA A 23 -4.24 0.12 9.05
CA ALA A 23 -4.29 0.98 10.25
C ALA A 23 -3.71 2.38 9.96
N PHE A 24 -2.56 2.43 9.27
CA PHE A 24 -1.97 3.68 8.81
C PHE A 24 -2.91 4.47 7.91
N PHE A 25 -3.52 3.81 6.91
CA PHE A 25 -4.45 4.45 5.99
C PHE A 25 -5.68 5.02 6.72
N LEU A 26 -6.26 4.27 7.66
CA LEU A 26 -7.41 4.72 8.45
C LEU A 26 -7.07 5.93 9.33
N ILE A 27 -5.90 5.90 9.98
CA ILE A 27 -5.43 7.04 10.79
C ILE A 27 -5.18 8.25 9.90
N TRP A 28 -4.52 8.06 8.75
CA TRP A 28 -4.19 9.13 7.82
C TRP A 28 -5.44 9.78 7.19
N TYR A 29 -6.40 8.97 6.77
CA TYR A 29 -7.69 9.43 6.28
C TYR A 29 -8.49 10.13 7.38
N GLY A 30 -8.56 9.53 8.57
CA GLY A 30 -9.24 10.11 9.72
C GLY A 30 -8.65 11.46 10.12
N LEU A 31 -7.32 11.58 10.10
CA LEU A 31 -6.62 12.84 10.35
C LEU A 31 -7.04 13.92 9.34
N TYR A 32 -7.11 13.61 8.06
CA TYR A 32 -7.58 14.55 7.04
C TYR A 32 -9.02 15.00 7.29
N VAL A 33 -9.92 14.08 7.62
CA VAL A 33 -11.32 14.42 7.94
C VAL A 33 -11.41 15.29 9.19
N LEU A 34 -10.65 14.96 10.24
CA LEU A 34 -10.63 15.74 11.49
C LEU A 34 -10.07 17.14 11.27
N LEU A 35 -8.98 17.28 10.53
CA LEU A 35 -8.42 18.59 10.17
C LEU A 35 -9.41 19.39 9.33
N GLY A 36 -10.06 18.75 8.34
CA GLY A 36 -11.10 19.37 7.54
C GLY A 36 -12.30 19.86 8.36
N ALA A 37 -12.73 19.09 9.37
CA ALA A 37 -13.91 19.40 10.17
C ALA A 37 -13.67 20.41 11.30
N PHE A 38 -12.48 20.39 11.91
CA PHE A 38 -12.20 21.17 13.11
C PHE A 38 -11.13 22.25 12.91
N ALA A 39 -10.25 22.11 11.92
CA ALA A 39 -9.10 22.98 11.69
C ALA A 39 -9.17 23.68 10.32
N HIS A 40 -10.32 24.28 10.02
CA HIS A 40 -10.57 24.97 8.74
C HIS A 40 -9.51 26.04 8.43
N ASP A 41 -9.12 26.86 9.41
CA ASP A 41 -8.11 27.92 9.22
C ASP A 41 -6.73 27.34 8.87
N PHE A 42 -6.37 26.21 9.49
CA PHE A 42 -5.14 25.48 9.17
C PHE A 42 -5.20 24.91 7.75
N MET A 43 -6.31 24.28 7.38
CA MET A 43 -6.51 23.71 6.04
C MET A 43 -6.53 24.79 4.95
N ALA A 44 -7.01 26.00 5.27
CA ALA A 44 -7.04 27.15 4.37
C ALA A 44 -5.71 27.89 4.27
N THR A 45 -4.72 27.58 5.12
CA THR A 45 -3.42 28.25 5.11
C THR A 45 -2.72 28.07 3.76
N GLU A 46 -2.47 29.18 3.07
CA GLU A 46 -1.77 29.21 1.78
C GLU A 46 -0.27 28.96 1.98
N VAL A 47 0.30 28.05 1.20
CA VAL A 47 1.71 27.65 1.27
C VAL A 47 2.48 28.21 0.07
N ILE A 48 1.93 28.08 -1.14
CA ILE A 48 2.55 28.59 -2.39
C ILE A 48 1.45 29.13 -3.30
N GLY A 49 1.34 30.45 -3.40
CA GLY A 49 0.25 31.10 -4.13
C GLY A 49 -1.10 30.57 -3.64
N ASN A 50 -1.96 30.12 -4.56
CA ASN A 50 -3.29 29.60 -4.24
C ASN A 50 -3.29 28.14 -3.74
N VAL A 51 -2.12 27.54 -3.49
CA VAL A 51 -2.01 26.17 -2.95
C VAL A 51 -2.05 26.23 -1.43
N ASN A 52 -3.12 25.74 -0.83
CA ASN A 52 -3.27 25.65 0.62
C ASN A 52 -2.88 24.28 1.19
N VAL A 53 -2.71 24.22 2.51
CA VAL A 53 -2.36 23.00 3.24
C VAL A 53 -3.38 21.90 3.01
N GLY A 54 -4.68 22.23 2.96
CA GLY A 54 -5.74 21.25 2.72
C GLY A 54 -5.62 20.56 1.37
N LEU A 55 -5.28 21.31 0.32
CA LEU A 55 -5.01 20.78 -1.02
C LEU A 55 -3.78 19.87 -1.01
N ILE A 56 -2.71 20.25 -0.32
CA ILE A 56 -1.48 19.44 -0.19
C ILE A 56 -1.78 18.12 0.51
N ILE A 57 -2.46 18.15 1.67
CA ILE A 57 -2.80 16.94 2.42
C ILE A 57 -3.78 16.07 1.59
N GLY A 58 -4.75 16.69 0.93
CA GLY A 58 -5.70 16.01 0.04
C GLY A 58 -5.00 15.29 -1.12
N LEU A 59 -4.08 15.96 -1.83
CA LEU A 59 -3.25 15.33 -2.86
C LEU A 59 -2.33 14.24 -2.27
N GLY A 60 -1.84 14.46 -1.05
CA GLY A 60 -1.11 13.45 -0.29
C GLY A 60 -1.90 12.17 -0.04
N GLN A 61 -3.24 12.23 0.11
CA GLN A 61 -4.10 11.04 0.22
C GLN A 61 -4.02 10.19 -1.06
N PHE A 62 -4.12 10.82 -2.23
CA PHE A 62 -4.02 10.13 -3.51
C PHE A 62 -2.64 9.50 -3.68
N LEU A 63 -1.56 10.26 -3.44
CA LEU A 63 -0.20 9.76 -3.55
C LEU A 63 0.03 8.56 -2.61
N THR A 64 -0.43 8.65 -1.37
CA THR A 64 -0.34 7.57 -0.38
C THR A 64 -1.07 6.32 -0.86
N THR A 65 -2.26 6.48 -1.47
CA THR A 65 -3.02 5.36 -2.03
C THR A 65 -2.22 4.63 -3.10
N PHE A 66 -1.63 5.35 -4.06
CA PHE A 66 -0.76 4.74 -5.07
C PHE A 66 0.45 4.05 -4.47
N ILE A 67 1.08 4.63 -3.44
CA ILE A 67 2.20 4.01 -2.72
C ILE A 67 1.76 2.71 -2.06
N ILE A 68 0.62 2.69 -1.37
CA ILE A 68 0.08 1.48 -0.73
C ILE A 68 -0.15 0.38 -1.78
N THR A 69 -0.79 0.71 -2.90
CA THR A 69 -1.02 -0.24 -4.00
C THR A 69 0.30 -0.75 -4.59
N GLY A 70 1.27 0.15 -4.85
CA GLY A 70 2.58 -0.23 -5.37
C GLY A 70 3.37 -1.12 -4.42
N LEU A 71 3.35 -0.82 -3.12
CA LEU A 71 3.96 -1.65 -2.09
C LEU A 71 3.27 -3.02 -2.00
N TYR A 72 1.94 -3.08 -2.13
CA TYR A 72 1.19 -4.33 -2.19
C TYR A 72 1.59 -5.16 -3.42
N VAL A 73 1.65 -4.55 -4.61
CA VAL A 73 2.08 -5.24 -5.84
C VAL A 73 3.51 -5.76 -5.70
N ARG A 74 4.41 -4.94 -5.14
CA ARG A 74 5.79 -5.36 -4.87
C ARG A 74 5.86 -6.51 -3.87
N PHE A 75 5.05 -6.49 -2.81
CA PHE A 75 4.97 -7.57 -1.83
C PHE A 75 4.42 -8.86 -2.48
N ALA A 76 3.33 -8.74 -3.25
CA ALA A 76 2.74 -9.85 -3.98
C ALA A 76 3.75 -10.46 -4.97
N ASN A 77 4.47 -9.64 -5.74
CA ASN A 77 5.49 -10.12 -6.67
C ASN A 77 6.65 -10.81 -5.92
N ARG A 78 7.16 -10.24 -4.82
CA ARG A 78 8.25 -10.89 -4.04
C ARG A 78 7.85 -12.23 -3.43
N GLU A 79 6.60 -12.37 -3.01
CA GLU A 79 6.11 -13.59 -2.38
C GLU A 79 5.60 -14.62 -3.42
N LEU A 80 5.21 -14.18 -4.63
CA LEU A 80 4.80 -15.04 -5.75
C LEU A 80 5.98 -15.41 -6.68
N ASP A 81 7.05 -14.60 -6.75
CA ASP A 81 8.21 -14.84 -7.60
C ASP A 81 9.05 -16.10 -7.31
N PRO A 82 9.02 -16.73 -6.12
CA PRO A 82 9.57 -18.08 -5.96
C PRO A 82 8.86 -19.11 -6.86
N ARG A 83 7.63 -18.83 -7.31
CA ARG A 83 6.89 -19.68 -8.27
C ARG A 83 7.10 -19.25 -9.73
N SER A 84 7.30 -17.96 -10.00
CA SER A 84 7.63 -17.45 -11.34
C SER A 84 8.96 -18.00 -11.87
N ALA A 85 9.98 -18.06 -10.99
CA ALA A 85 11.29 -18.60 -11.34
C ALA A 85 11.22 -20.11 -11.66
N ALA A 86 10.47 -20.89 -10.88
CA ALA A 86 10.29 -22.33 -11.13
C ALA A 86 9.57 -22.63 -12.44
N ILE A 87 8.54 -21.83 -12.80
CA ILE A 87 7.81 -22.00 -14.06
C ILE A 87 8.66 -21.55 -15.26
N ARG A 88 9.52 -20.56 -15.09
CA ARG A 88 10.41 -20.07 -16.15
C ARG A 88 11.59 -21.02 -16.40
N ASP A 89 12.10 -21.70 -15.38
CA ASP A 89 13.11 -22.76 -15.51
C ASP A 89 12.52 -24.04 -16.17
N GLU A 90 11.22 -24.31 -15.94
CA GLU A 90 10.50 -25.41 -16.59
C GLU A 90 10.10 -25.09 -18.05
N LEU A 91 9.88 -23.80 -18.38
CA LEU A 91 9.59 -23.31 -19.74
C LEU A 91 10.85 -23.02 -20.58
N GLU A 92 11.96 -22.61 -19.96
CA GLU A 92 13.29 -22.43 -20.59
C GLU A 92 14.12 -23.74 -20.59
N GLY A 93 13.46 -24.90 -20.45
CA GLY A 93 14.08 -26.21 -20.65
C GLY A 93 14.94 -26.21 -21.92
N PRO A 94 16.15 -26.78 -21.85
CA PRO A 94 17.29 -26.40 -22.68
C PRO A 94 16.88 -26.39 -24.15
N LEU A 95 16.80 -25.19 -24.73
CA LEU A 95 16.82 -25.04 -26.17
C LEU A 95 18.15 -25.68 -26.62
N LYS A 96 18.00 -26.84 -27.26
CA LYS A 96 19.07 -27.64 -27.86
C LYS A 96 20.09 -26.79 -28.62
#